data_AF-A0A7V3Y2C1-F1
#
_entry.id   AF-A0A7V3Y2C1-F1
#
_cell.length_a   1.000
_cell.length_b   1.000
_cell.length_c   1.000
_cell.angle_alpha   90.00
_cell.angle_beta   90.00
_cell.angle_gamma   90.00
#
_symmetry.space_group_name_H-M   'P 1'
#
loop_
_entity.id
_entity.type
_entity.pdbx_description
1 polymer ?
#
loop_
_entity_poly.entity_id
_entity_poly.type
_entity_poly.pdbx_seq_one_letter_code
_entity_poly.pdbx_strand_id
1 'polypeptide(L)'
;MSSGLWHLYAKNDPETMYNEYVSEDDKKVQEYYSQWYSKSPLEEADKIIALCGKMNITMISYWDDEYPALLKEIAYPPAVLYIRGTLPQKMCLAVVGTRNDDPQSASIAEKLSGMLTQYDI
;
A
#
# COMPACT_ATOMS: atom_id res chain seq x y z
N MET A 1 10.21 -8.32 -18.73
CA MET A 1 9.44 -8.06 -17.49
C MET A 1 10.32 -7.17 -16.63
N SER A 2 9.93 -5.91 -16.40
CA SER A 2 10.65 -5.06 -15.44
C SER A 2 10.49 -5.72 -14.07
N SER A 3 11.57 -6.30 -13.55
CA SER A 3 11.63 -6.76 -12.17
C SER A 3 11.71 -5.51 -11.30
N GLY A 4 10.60 -5.14 -10.66
CA GLY A 4 10.60 -3.99 -9.76
C GLY A 4 11.54 -4.19 -8.57
N LEU A 5 11.70 -3.14 -7.77
CA LEU A 5 12.76 -3.04 -6.75
C LEU A 5 12.47 -3.83 -5.46
N TRP A 6 11.32 -4.50 -5.35
CA TRP A 6 10.88 -5.19 -4.11
C TRP A 6 11.89 -6.22 -3.58
N HIS A 7 12.66 -6.86 -4.45
CA HIS A 7 13.70 -7.82 -4.08
C HIS A 7 14.91 -7.19 -3.37
N LEU A 8 15.00 -5.85 -3.35
CA LEU A 8 16.06 -5.08 -2.71
C LEU A 8 15.66 -4.50 -1.35
N TYR A 9 14.36 -4.46 -1.03
CA TYR A 9 13.84 -3.72 0.13
C TYR A 9 14.47 -4.17 1.46
N ALA A 10 14.65 -5.48 1.66
CA ALA A 10 15.21 -6.02 2.90
C ALA A 10 16.73 -5.79 3.05
N LYS A 11 17.42 -5.34 2.00
CA LYS A 11 18.88 -5.23 1.95
C LYS A 11 19.38 -3.79 1.85
N ASN A 12 18.50 -2.86 1.51
CA ASN A 12 18.87 -1.48 1.19
C ASN A 12 17.82 -0.53 1.74
N ASP A 13 18.24 0.67 2.13
CA ASP A 13 17.35 1.77 2.42
C ASP A 13 16.80 2.41 1.12
N PRO A 14 15.70 3.19 1.19
CA PRO A 14 15.07 3.78 0.02
C PRO A 14 15.96 4.71 -0.79
N GLU A 15 16.85 5.46 -0.14
CA GLU A 15 17.71 6.43 -0.80
C GLU A 15 18.77 5.71 -1.64
N THR A 16 19.43 4.70 -1.05
CA THR A 16 20.36 3.82 -1.76
C THR A 16 19.68 3.15 -2.96
N MET A 17 18.46 2.62 -2.78
CA MET A 17 17.73 2.02 -3.89
C MET A 17 17.47 3.00 -5.03
N TYR A 18 16.99 4.21 -4.70
CA TYR A 18 16.67 5.22 -5.70
C TYR A 18 17.92 5.71 -6.44
N ASN A 19 19.03 5.90 -5.72
CA ASN A 19 20.24 6.45 -6.30
C ASN A 19 21.04 5.42 -7.10
N GLU A 20 21.15 4.18 -6.63
CA GLU A 20 22.04 3.17 -7.19
C GLU A 20 21.36 2.18 -8.14
N TYR A 21 20.07 1.89 -7.94
CA TYR A 21 19.36 0.82 -8.66
C TYR A 21 18.30 1.32 -9.65
N VAL A 22 17.96 2.61 -9.61
CA VAL A 22 17.09 3.25 -10.61
C VAL A 22 17.96 3.95 -11.65
N SER A 23 17.81 3.57 -12.91
CA SER A 23 18.54 4.21 -14.01
C SER A 23 18.10 5.68 -14.17
N GLU A 24 18.98 6.53 -14.68
CA GLU A 24 18.62 7.94 -14.96
C GLU A 24 17.41 8.06 -15.90
N ASP A 25 17.27 7.13 -16.85
CA ASP A 25 16.12 7.08 -17.75
C ASP A 25 14.81 6.70 -17.03
N ASP A 26 14.89 5.99 -15.90
CA ASP A 26 13.75 5.57 -15.08
C ASP A 26 13.44 6.54 -13.94
N LYS A 27 14.31 7.52 -13.64
CA LYS A 27 14.08 8.61 -12.67
C LYS A 27 13.11 9.68 -13.21
N LYS A 28 12.04 9.24 -13.85
CA LYS A 28 10.99 10.08 -14.40
C LYS A 28 9.62 9.49 -14.13
N VAL A 29 8.60 10.34 -14.09
CA VAL A 29 7.22 9.87 -14.01
C VAL A 29 6.88 9.11 -15.29
N GLN A 30 6.21 7.96 -15.16
CA GLN A 30 5.79 7.16 -16.32
C GLN A 30 4.89 7.99 -17.23
N GLU A 31 5.01 7.80 -18.54
CA GLU A 31 4.34 8.63 -19.54
C GLU A 31 2.82 8.68 -19.35
N TYR A 32 2.20 7.55 -19.00
CA TYR A 32 0.76 7.45 -18.68
C TYR A 32 0.32 8.44 -17.58
N TYR A 33 1.20 8.72 -16.62
CA TYR A 33 0.94 9.56 -15.46
C TYR A 33 1.36 11.02 -15.66
N SER A 34 2.12 11.33 -16.72
CA SER A 34 2.70 12.65 -16.97
C SER A 34 1.66 13.77 -17.20
N GLN A 35 0.40 13.42 -17.46
CA GLN A 35 -0.69 14.40 -17.57
C GLN A 35 -1.21 14.89 -16.21
N TRP A 36 -0.98 14.13 -15.14
CA TRP A 36 -1.43 14.47 -13.77
C TRP A 36 -0.28 14.88 -12.85
N TYR A 37 0.95 14.55 -13.23
CA TYR A 37 2.12 14.67 -12.38
C TYR A 37 3.26 15.34 -13.14
N SER A 38 4.07 16.12 -12.43
CA SER A 38 5.26 16.73 -13.02
C SER A 38 6.28 15.68 -13.48
N LYS A 39 7.20 16.06 -14.38
CA LYS A 39 8.25 15.15 -14.83
C LYS A 39 9.29 14.82 -13.75
N SER A 40 9.32 15.57 -12.65
CA SER A 40 10.21 15.38 -11.51
C SER A 40 9.53 14.49 -10.46
N PRO A 41 9.92 13.21 -10.31
CA PRO A 41 9.26 12.31 -9.37
C PRO A 41 9.38 12.75 -7.91
N LEU A 42 10.53 13.33 -7.54
CA LEU A 42 10.77 13.78 -6.16
C LEU A 42 9.94 15.01 -5.80
N GLU A 43 9.87 16.00 -6.68
CA GLU A 43 8.98 17.16 -6.47
C GLU A 43 7.51 16.74 -6.38
N GLU A 44 7.13 15.71 -7.12
CA GLU A 44 5.77 15.19 -7.05
C GLU A 44 5.51 14.38 -5.78
N ALA A 45 6.48 13.61 -5.31
CA ALA A 45 6.41 12.93 -4.02
C ALA A 45 6.17 13.93 -2.88
N ASP A 46 6.89 15.06 -2.86
CA ASP A 46 6.69 16.12 -1.86
C ASP A 46 5.25 16.67 -1.85
N LYS A 47 4.66 16.86 -3.04
CA LYS A 47 3.26 17.29 -3.16
C LYS A 47 2.29 16.23 -2.64
N ILE A 48 2.55 14.96 -2.92
CA ILE A 48 1.74 13.83 -2.43
C ILE A 48 1.83 13.75 -0.90
N ILE A 49 3.01 13.90 -0.31
CA ILE A 49 3.22 13.95 1.14
C ILE A 49 2.40 15.09 1.76
N ALA A 50 2.50 16.30 1.20
CA ALA A 50 1.76 17.46 1.68
C ALA A 50 0.24 17.28 1.55
N LEU A 51 -0.23 16.65 0.46
CA LEU A 51 -1.64 16.34 0.25
C LEU A 51 -2.14 15.31 1.26
N CYS A 52 -1.37 14.25 1.52
CA CYS A 52 -1.71 13.24 2.52
C CYS A 52 -1.88 13.88 3.90
N GLY A 53 -0.96 14.77 4.30
CA GLY A 53 -1.08 15.54 5.53
C GLY A 53 -2.37 16.36 5.62
N LYS A 54 -2.75 17.05 4.53
CA LYS A 54 -4.02 17.82 4.46
C LYS A 54 -5.26 16.94 4.52
N MET A 55 -5.18 15.70 4.04
CA MET A 55 -6.28 14.75 3.97
C MET A 55 -6.36 13.82 5.19
N ASN A 56 -5.51 14.02 6.20
CA ASN A 56 -5.38 13.13 7.36
C ASN A 56 -5.12 11.67 6.95
N ILE A 57 -4.22 11.50 5.97
CA ILE A 57 -3.72 10.21 5.50
C ILE A 57 -2.35 10.00 6.10
N THR A 58 -2.21 8.92 6.88
CA THR A 58 -0.92 8.45 7.40
C THR A 58 -0.23 7.65 6.31
N MET A 59 1.08 7.83 6.16
CA MET A 59 1.90 7.00 5.27
C MET A 59 2.81 6.12 6.11
N ILE A 60 2.89 4.84 5.75
CA ILE A 60 3.82 3.88 6.35
C ILE A 60 4.56 3.19 5.20
N SER A 61 5.89 3.19 5.25
CA SER A 61 6.77 2.57 4.28
C SER A 61 7.21 1.18 4.72
N TYR A 62 7.69 0.35 3.80
CA TYR A 62 8.22 -0.99 4.09
C TYR A 62 9.29 -1.01 5.21
N TRP A 63 10.04 0.08 5.33
CA TRP A 63 11.14 0.24 6.27
C TRP A 63 10.71 0.74 7.65
N ASP A 64 9.46 1.14 7.82
CA ASP A 64 8.93 1.54 9.12
C ASP A 64 8.59 0.31 9.97
N ASP A 65 8.73 0.45 11.29
CA ASP A 65 8.43 -0.61 12.26
C ASP A 65 6.94 -0.94 12.30
N GLU A 66 6.08 0.03 12.02
CA GLU A 66 4.63 -0.09 11.99
C GLU A 66 4.09 -0.80 10.73
N TYR A 67 4.96 -1.11 9.75
CA TYR A 67 4.55 -1.79 8.53
C TYR A 67 4.12 -3.24 8.81
N PRO A 68 2.94 -3.69 8.33
CA PRO A 68 2.43 -5.04 8.63
C PRO A 68 3.39 -6.17 8.22
N ALA A 69 3.79 -6.98 9.21
CA ALA A 69 4.73 -8.08 9.00
C ALA A 69 4.27 -9.07 7.91
N LEU A 70 3.00 -9.51 7.95
CA LEU A 70 2.44 -10.41 6.94
C LEU A 70 2.48 -9.83 5.53
N LEU A 71 2.42 -8.50 5.39
CA LEU A 71 2.50 -7.86 4.09
C LEU A 71 3.94 -7.81 3.56
N LYS A 72 4.96 -7.90 4.42
CA LYS A 72 6.36 -8.07 4.00
C LYS A 72 6.60 -9.45 3.36
N GLU A 73 5.74 -10.44 3.62
CA GLU A 73 5.90 -11.83 3.18
C GLU A 73 5.34 -12.12 1.78
N ILE A 74 4.50 -11.23 1.22
CA ILE A 74 3.93 -11.45 -0.13
C ILE A 74 5.02 -11.28 -1.20
N ALA A 75 4.79 -11.82 -2.41
CA ALA A 75 5.79 -11.79 -3.48
C ALA A 75 6.22 -10.36 -3.92
N TYR A 76 5.29 -9.41 -3.85
CA TYR A 76 5.48 -8.02 -4.31
C TYR A 76 4.97 -7.04 -3.24
N PRO A 77 5.68 -6.91 -2.10
CA PRO A 77 5.24 -6.02 -1.03
C PRO A 77 5.16 -4.57 -1.54
N PRO A 78 4.09 -3.81 -1.25
CA PRO A 78 4.03 -2.40 -1.60
C PRO A 78 5.05 -1.59 -0.79
N ALA A 79 5.76 -0.67 -1.45
CA ALA A 79 6.78 0.17 -0.80
C ALA A 79 6.19 1.12 0.25
N VAL A 80 5.00 1.66 -0.02
CA VAL A 80 4.30 2.64 0.82
C VAL A 80 2.83 2.29 0.89
N LEU A 81 2.26 2.36 2.10
CA LEU A 81 0.83 2.26 2.39
C LEU A 81 0.29 3.65 2.73
N TYR A 82 -0.84 4.00 2.13
CA TYR A 82 -1.59 5.21 2.44
C TYR A 82 -2.81 4.82 3.26
N ILE A 83 -2.87 5.28 4.51
CA ILE A 83 -3.83 4.84 5.51
C ILE A 83 -4.70 6.02 5.91
N ARG A 84 -6.01 5.87 5.76
CA ARG A 84 -7.00 6.81 6.28
C ARG A 84 -7.75 6.14 7.43
N GLY A 85 -7.60 6.67 8.64
CA GLY A 85 -8.08 6.03 9.87
C GLY A 85 -6.97 5.28 10.59
N THR A 86 -7.33 4.21 11.29
CA THR A 86 -6.39 3.43 12.12
C THR A 86 -6.09 2.09 11.48
N LEU A 87 -4.81 1.72 11.40
CA LEU A 87 -4.38 0.39 10.99
C LEU A 87 -4.49 -0.57 12.19
N PRO A 88 -5.32 -1.63 12.12
CA PRO A 88 -5.44 -2.58 13.21
C PRO A 88 -4.14 -3.37 13.42
N GLN A 89 -3.66 -3.42 14.67
CA GLN A 89 -2.49 -4.19 15.10
C GLN A 89 -2.90 -5.54 15.71
N LYS A 90 -3.96 -6.14 15.16
CA LYS A 90 -4.56 -7.39 15.64
C LYS A 90 -4.74 -8.36 14.47
N MET A 91 -5.11 -9.60 14.79
CA MET A 91 -5.49 -10.57 13.76
C MET A 91 -6.67 -10.01 12.95
N CYS A 92 -6.60 -10.14 11.62
CA CYS A 92 -7.67 -9.72 10.73
C CYS A 92 -8.01 -10.87 9.78
N LEU A 93 -9.30 -11.04 9.50
CA LEU A 93 -9.79 -11.99 8.52
C LEU A 93 -10.36 -11.23 7.31
N ALA A 94 -9.91 -11.59 6.11
CA ALA A 94 -10.50 -11.07 4.89
C ALA A 94 -11.80 -11.84 4.57
N VAL A 95 -12.91 -11.10 4.40
CA VAL A 95 -14.18 -11.64 3.88
C VAL A 95 -14.34 -11.14 2.45
N VAL A 96 -14.34 -12.06 1.48
CA VAL A 96 -14.43 -11.76 0.05
C VAL A 96 -15.53 -12.59 -0.61
N GLY A 97 -16.13 -12.09 -1.69
CA GLY A 97 -17.23 -12.74 -2.38
C GLY A 97 -17.52 -12.15 -3.77
N THR A 98 -18.59 -12.60 -4.41
CA THR A 98 -19.06 -12.04 -5.69
C THR A 98 -19.55 -10.60 -5.52
N ARG A 99 -19.33 -9.75 -6.54
CA ARG A 99 -19.88 -8.38 -6.59
C ARG A 99 -21.38 -8.34 -6.88
N ASN A 100 -21.94 -9.45 -7.35
CA ASN A 100 -23.37 -9.63 -7.63
C ASN A 100 -23.84 -10.86 -6.86
N ASP A 101 -23.99 -10.68 -5.56
CA ASP A 101 -24.50 -11.66 -4.63
C ASP A 101 -26.03 -11.71 -4.64
N ASP A 102 -26.58 -12.81 -4.16
CA ASP A 102 -28.00 -12.91 -3.87
C ASP A 102 -28.28 -12.54 -2.39
N PRO A 103 -29.55 -12.25 -2.02
CA PRO A 103 -29.88 -11.82 -0.66
C PRO A 103 -29.51 -12.81 0.45
N GLN A 104 -29.47 -14.11 0.17
CA GLN A 104 -29.07 -15.13 1.14
C GLN A 104 -27.57 -15.05 1.42
N SER A 105 -26.76 -14.96 0.36
CA SER A 105 -25.31 -14.81 0.45
C SER A 105 -24.92 -13.52 1.21
N ALA A 106 -25.59 -12.40 0.90
CA ALA A 106 -25.41 -11.13 1.63
C ALA A 106 -25.65 -11.29 3.14
N SER A 107 -26.79 -11.91 3.51
CA SER A 107 -27.16 -12.12 4.91
C SER A 107 -26.19 -13.03 5.66
N ILE A 108 -25.63 -14.04 4.98
CA ILE A 108 -24.62 -14.93 5.57
C ILE A 108 -23.32 -14.16 5.83
N ALA A 109 -22.85 -13.37 4.86
CA ALA A 109 -21.62 -12.58 5.01
C ALA A 109 -21.73 -11.56 6.15
N GLU A 110 -22.88 -10.88 6.26
CA GLU A 110 -23.17 -9.94 7.35
C GLU A 110 -23.13 -10.64 8.71
N LYS A 111 -23.88 -11.75 8.86
CA LYS A 111 -23.94 -12.51 10.13
C LYS A 111 -22.59 -13.06 10.53
N LEU A 112 -21.84 -13.63 9.57
CA LEU A 112 -20.53 -14.19 9.83
C LEU A 112 -19.55 -13.13 10.32
N SER A 113 -19.50 -11.99 9.63
CA SER A 113 -18.63 -10.86 10.00
C SER A 113 -18.99 -10.31 11.38
N GLY A 114 -20.29 -10.16 11.66
CA GLY A 114 -20.81 -9.72 12.96
C GLY A 114 -20.47 -10.70 14.10
N MET A 115 -20.51 -12.01 13.84
CA MET A 115 -20.09 -13.02 14.81
C MET A 115 -18.59 -12.95 15.08
N LEU A 116 -17.76 -12.87 14.03
CA LEU A 116 -16.29 -12.83 14.17
C LEU A 116 -15.82 -11.62 15.00
N THR A 117 -16.50 -10.48 14.84
CA THR A 117 -16.19 -9.26 15.62
C THR A 117 -16.37 -9.50 17.13
N GLN A 118 -17.31 -10.35 17.56
CA GLN A 118 -17.52 -10.67 18.97
C GLN A 118 -16.36 -11.47 19.59
N TYR A 119 -15.52 -12.08 18.76
CA TYR A 119 -14.28 -12.77 19.15
C TYR A 119 -13.04 -11.89 18.98
N ASP A 120 -13.22 -10.58 18.78
CA ASP A 120 -12.16 -9.59 18.51
C ASP A 120 -11.35 -9.88 17.22
N ILE A 121 -11.98 -10.58 16.26
CA ILE A 121 -11.45 -10.82 14.90
C ILE A 121 -12.01 -9.80 13.93
#